data_AF-A0A4Y8YXF7-F1
#
_entry.id   AF-A0A4Y8YXF7-F1
#
_cell.length_a   1.000
_cell.length_b   1.000
_cell.length_c   1.000
_cell.angle_alpha   90.00
_cell.angle_beta   90.00
_cell.angle_gamma   90.00
#
_symmetry.space_group_name_H-M   'P 1'
#
loop_
_entity.id
_entity.type
_entity.pdbx_description
1 polymer ?
#
loop_
_entity_poly.entity_id
_entity_poly.type
_entity_poly.pdbx_seq_one_letter_code
_entity_poly.pdbx_strand_id
1 'polypeptide(L)'
;MVGAAIASAAVASAEVTIPFQFNPAPYGNPRGSVDSPPSNCAVVVGEQPGIAKVTDVPNANTGCYLISDVRWVNLTTGASGNARLSDALFGSPHEAIVYSGPGQVALIGLPTSATTVPGFATFYVP
;
A
#
# COMPACT_ATOMS: atom_id res chain seq x y z
N MET A 1 45.46 12.67 10.16
CA MET A 1 44.68 12.31 8.95
C MET A 1 43.21 12.52 9.28
N VAL A 2 42.56 13.51 8.69
CA VAL A 2 41.11 13.71 8.82
C VAL A 2 40.51 13.20 7.51
N GLY A 3 39.83 12.06 7.56
CA GLY A 3 39.15 11.46 6.41
C GLY A 3 37.81 12.15 6.21
N ALA A 4 37.63 12.80 5.05
CA ALA A 4 36.33 13.34 4.65
C ALA A 4 35.42 12.17 4.25
N ALA A 5 34.37 11.92 5.04
CA ALA A 5 33.29 11.02 4.66
C ALA A 5 32.46 11.73 3.57
N ILE A 6 32.45 11.17 2.36
CA ILE A 6 31.59 11.61 1.27
C ILE A 6 30.18 11.15 1.64
N ALA A 7 29.36 12.04 2.20
CA ALA A 7 27.95 11.76 2.41
C ALA A 7 27.30 11.58 1.04
N SER A 8 26.81 10.37 0.75
CA SER A 8 25.95 10.12 -0.41
C SER A 8 24.73 11.02 -0.29
N ALA A 9 24.57 11.96 -1.23
CA ALA A 9 23.39 12.80 -1.27
C ALA A 9 22.15 11.89 -1.42
N ALA A 10 21.29 11.89 -0.41
CA ALA A 10 20.00 11.23 -0.50
C ALA A 10 19.23 11.88 -1.66
N VAL A 11 18.95 11.10 -2.69
CA VAL A 11 18.11 11.56 -3.80
C VAL A 11 16.71 11.70 -3.22
N ALA A 12 16.27 12.93 -3.00
CA ALA A 12 14.88 13.19 -2.62
C ALA A 12 14.00 12.79 -3.81
N SER A 13 13.41 11.60 -3.75
CA SER A 13 12.37 11.19 -4.69
C SER A 13 11.11 11.96 -4.36
N ALA A 14 10.46 12.52 -5.37
CA ALA A 14 9.14 13.12 -5.19
C ALA A 14 8.18 12.04 -4.66
N GLU A 15 7.34 12.41 -3.70
CA GLU A 15 6.28 11.55 -3.23
C GLU A 15 5.37 11.19 -4.41
N VAL A 16 5.19 9.89 -4.66
CA VAL A 16 4.28 9.39 -5.69
C VAL A 16 3.17 8.60 -5.01
N THR A 17 1.94 8.97 -5.31
CA THR A 17 0.73 8.26 -4.89
C THR A 17 0.24 7.36 -6.02
N ILE A 18 0.18 6.05 -5.77
CA ILE A 18 -0.32 5.04 -6.71
C ILE A 18 -1.68 4.52 -6.18
N PRO A 19 -2.81 4.84 -6.85
CA PRO A 19 -4.11 4.35 -6.42
C PRO A 19 -4.32 2.87 -6.79
N PHE A 20 -5.05 2.15 -5.94
CA PHE A 20 -5.55 0.80 -6.22
C PHE A 20 -6.88 0.57 -5.50
N GLN A 21 -7.66 -0.43 -5.95
CA GLN A 21 -9.05 -0.58 -5.53
C GLN A 21 -9.38 -2.01 -5.12
N PHE A 22 -10.29 -2.13 -4.15
CA PHE A 22 -10.99 -3.35 -3.80
C PHE A 22 -12.37 -3.29 -4.42
N ASN A 23 -12.68 -4.30 -5.24
CA ASN A 23 -13.99 -4.39 -5.86
C ASN A 23 -14.92 -5.27 -5.02
N PRO A 24 -16.23 -5.01 -5.03
CA PRO A 24 -17.20 -5.89 -4.39
C PRO A 24 -17.15 -7.28 -5.00
N ALA A 25 -17.22 -8.32 -4.17
CA ALA A 25 -17.29 -9.69 -4.65
C ALA A 25 -18.62 -9.91 -5.39
N PRO A 26 -18.60 -10.52 -6.60
CA PRO A 26 -19.82 -10.81 -7.34
C PRO A 26 -20.49 -12.05 -6.74
N TYR A 27 -21.28 -11.89 -5.67
CA TYR A 27 -22.11 -12.97 -5.10
C TYR A 27 -23.33 -13.28 -5.97
N GLY A 28 -23.10 -13.67 -7.22
CA GLY A 28 -24.18 -13.90 -8.20
C GLY A 28 -24.82 -12.62 -8.75
N ASN A 29 -24.43 -11.44 -8.26
CA ASN A 29 -24.76 -10.15 -8.88
C ASN A 29 -23.57 -9.67 -9.75
N PRO A 30 -23.74 -9.53 -11.09
CA PRO A 30 -22.69 -9.06 -11.97
C PRO A 30 -22.29 -7.59 -11.72
N ARG A 31 -23.11 -6.83 -10.98
CA ARG A 31 -22.79 -5.45 -10.55
C ARG A 31 -22.07 -5.39 -9.19
N GLY A 32 -21.74 -6.54 -8.59
CA GLY A 32 -21.16 -6.63 -7.25
C GLY A 32 -22.20 -6.61 -6.13
N SER A 33 -21.76 -6.81 -4.89
CA SER A 33 -22.61 -6.66 -3.71
C SER A 33 -23.13 -5.21 -3.60
N VAL A 34 -24.42 -5.03 -3.30
CA VAL A 34 -24.99 -3.70 -2.99
C VAL A 34 -24.59 -3.22 -1.59
N ASP A 35 -24.19 -4.14 -0.71
CA ASP A 35 -23.85 -3.87 0.69
C ASP A 35 -22.36 -3.60 0.89
N SER A 36 -21.54 -3.77 -0.15
CA SER A 36 -20.10 -3.53 -0.12
C SER A 36 -19.73 -2.56 -1.23
N PRO A 37 -19.56 -1.26 -0.96
CA PRO A 37 -19.08 -0.32 -1.97
C PRO A 37 -17.60 -0.58 -2.26
N PRO A 38 -17.09 -0.15 -3.43
CA PRO A 38 -15.66 -0.20 -3.70
C PRO A 38 -14.85 0.62 -2.70
N SER A 39 -13.71 0.07 -2.29
CA SER A 39 -12.76 0.76 -1.41
C SER A 39 -11.54 1.22 -2.21
N ASN A 40 -11.17 2.49 -2.01
CA ASN A 40 -10.08 3.14 -2.73
C ASN A 40 -8.89 3.34 -1.79
N CYS A 41 -7.77 2.73 -2.14
CA CYS A 41 -6.53 2.77 -1.39
C CYS A 41 -5.41 3.38 -2.22
N ALA A 42 -4.36 3.83 -1.55
CA ALA A 42 -3.17 4.37 -2.18
C ALA A 42 -1.92 3.70 -1.62
N VAL A 43 -0.93 3.54 -2.48
CA VAL A 43 0.46 3.34 -2.07
C VAL A 43 1.21 4.64 -2.26
N VAL A 44 1.83 5.14 -1.21
CA VAL A 44 2.69 6.31 -1.22
C VAL A 44 4.15 5.84 -1.15
N VAL A 45 4.97 6.29 -2.09
CA VAL A 45 6.42 6.00 -2.16
C VAL A 45 7.22 7.28 -2.31
N GLY A 46 8.50 7.24 -1.93
CA GLY A 46 9.41 8.39 -2.07
C GLY A 46 9.56 9.24 -0.81
N GLU A 47 8.67 9.09 0.19
CA GLU A 47 8.84 9.74 1.50
C GLU A 47 10.12 9.25 2.22
N GLN A 48 10.41 7.95 2.15
CA GLN A 48 11.60 7.33 2.71
C GLN A 48 12.14 6.26 1.74
N PRO A 49 13.48 6.16 1.56
CA PRO A 49 14.07 5.12 0.72
C PRO A 49 13.72 3.71 1.19
N GLY A 50 13.41 2.81 0.26
CA GLY A 50 13.11 1.42 0.54
C GLY A 50 11.78 1.15 1.27
N ILE A 51 10.95 2.19 1.46
CA ILE A 51 9.69 2.10 2.19
C ILE A 51 8.53 2.55 1.30
N ALA A 52 7.43 1.82 1.40
CA ALA A 52 6.14 2.22 0.86
C ALA A 52 5.11 2.30 2.00
N LYS A 53 4.16 3.22 1.89
CA LYS A 53 3.05 3.39 2.83
C LYS A 53 1.74 3.10 2.13
N VAL A 54 0.97 2.15 2.64
CA VAL A 54 -0.40 1.91 2.19
C VAL A 54 -1.35 2.71 3.06
N THR A 55 -2.22 3.51 2.45
CA THR A 55 -3.17 4.37 3.17
C THR A 55 -4.39 4.69 2.30
N ASP A 56 -5.28 5.55 2.80
CA ASP A 56 -6.45 6.04 2.06
C ASP A 56 -6.03 6.92 0.88
N VAL A 57 -6.80 6.90 -0.21
CA VAL A 57 -6.61 7.90 -1.27
C VAL A 57 -6.99 9.30 -0.72
N PRO A 58 -6.12 10.31 -0.84
CA PRO A 58 -6.45 11.66 -0.40
C PRO A 58 -7.73 12.18 -1.06
N ASN A 59 -8.66 12.70 -0.25
CA ASN A 59 -9.96 13.23 -0.69
C ASN A 59 -10.92 12.23 -1.35
N ALA A 60 -10.71 10.92 -1.19
CA ALA A 60 -11.67 9.94 -1.69
C ALA A 60 -12.96 9.90 -0.86
N ASN A 61 -14.08 9.69 -1.54
CA ASN A 61 -15.40 9.54 -0.91
C ASN A 61 -15.52 8.25 -0.09
N THR A 62 -14.67 7.26 -0.37
CA THR A 62 -14.55 6.01 0.37
C THR A 62 -13.09 5.75 0.71
N GLY A 63 -12.81 5.50 2.00
CA GLY A 63 -11.48 5.13 2.45
C GLY A 63 -11.10 3.70 2.07
N CYS A 64 -9.87 3.32 2.44
CA CYS A 64 -9.25 2.01 2.34
C CYS A 64 -9.85 1.00 3.33
N TYR A 65 -11.19 1.00 3.44
CA TYR A 65 -11.96 0.24 4.40
C TYR A 65 -11.84 -1.27 4.16
N LEU A 66 -11.68 -2.03 5.25
CA LEU A 66 -11.67 -3.50 5.31
C LEU A 66 -10.38 -4.22 4.86
N ILE A 67 -9.27 -3.55 4.52
CA ILE A 67 -7.99 -4.29 4.43
C ILE A 67 -7.50 -4.59 5.84
N SER A 68 -7.19 -5.85 6.10
CA SER A 68 -6.47 -6.24 7.33
C SER A 68 -5.00 -6.45 7.07
N ASP A 69 -4.68 -7.09 5.94
CA ASP A 69 -3.33 -7.51 5.61
C ASP A 69 -2.94 -7.07 4.21
N VAL A 70 -1.75 -6.53 4.11
CA VAL A 70 -1.03 -6.26 2.87
C VAL A 70 0.06 -7.32 2.76
N ARG A 71 0.17 -7.97 1.60
CA ARG A 71 1.28 -8.85 1.27
C ARG A 71 2.02 -8.30 0.06
N TRP A 72 3.33 -8.45 0.06
CA TRP A 72 4.16 -7.87 -0.98
C TRP A 72 5.33 -8.76 -1.34
N VAL A 73 5.83 -8.58 -2.56
CA VAL A 73 7.08 -9.15 -3.05
C VAL A 73 7.85 -8.06 -3.81
N ASN A 74 9.12 -7.90 -3.48
CA ASN A 74 10.08 -7.13 -4.25
C ASN A 74 10.58 -8.04 -5.38
N LEU A 75 10.13 -7.76 -6.59
CA LEU A 75 10.47 -8.52 -7.80
C LEU A 75 11.94 -8.37 -8.21
N THR A 76 12.63 -7.34 -7.72
CA THR A 76 14.05 -7.10 -7.98
C THR A 76 14.95 -7.93 -7.07
N THR A 77 14.59 -8.08 -5.78
CA THR A 77 15.44 -8.74 -4.78
C THR A 77 14.93 -10.12 -4.37
N GLY A 78 13.68 -10.46 -4.66
CA GLY A 78 13.00 -11.65 -4.17
C GLY A 78 12.52 -11.55 -2.72
N ALA A 79 12.76 -10.41 -2.03
CA ALA A 79 12.25 -10.20 -0.68
C ALA A 79 10.71 -10.18 -0.69
N SER A 80 10.10 -10.67 0.38
CA SER A 80 8.64 -10.68 0.53
C SER A 80 8.27 -10.49 1.98
N GLY A 81 7.05 -10.02 2.22
CA GLY A 81 6.56 -9.85 3.58
C GLY A 81 5.09 -9.48 3.63
N ASN A 82 4.66 -9.10 4.82
CA ASN A 82 3.33 -8.59 5.08
C ASN A 82 3.38 -7.35 5.97
N ALA A 83 2.29 -6.59 5.95
CA ALA A 83 2.05 -5.46 6.83
C ALA A 83 0.55 -5.42 7.16
N ARG A 84 0.19 -4.94 8.35
CA ARG A 84 -1.21 -4.80 8.77
C ARG A 84 -1.62 -3.35 8.64
N LEU A 85 -2.78 -3.10 8.03
CA LEU A 85 -3.40 -1.79 8.06
C LEU A 85 -3.96 -1.57 9.47
N SER A 86 -3.64 -0.42 10.07
CA SER A 86 -4.21 -0.07 11.37
C SER A 86 -5.74 0.09 11.26
N ASP A 87 -6.45 -0.01 12.39
CA ASP A 87 -7.90 0.26 12.46
C ASP A 87 -8.22 1.75 12.65
N ALA A 88 -7.19 2.60 12.63
CA ALA A 88 -7.27 4.03 12.89
C ALA A 88 -7.93 4.42 14.23
N LEU A 89 -7.87 3.53 15.22
CA LEU A 89 -8.41 3.81 16.55
C LEU A 89 -7.43 4.60 17.41
N PHE A 90 -7.98 5.34 18.38
CA PHE A 90 -7.22 6.05 19.41
C PHE A 90 -6.19 7.08 18.88
N GLY A 91 -6.46 7.68 17.71
CA GLY A 91 -5.58 8.68 17.10
C GLY A 91 -4.44 8.10 16.26
N SER A 92 -4.45 6.78 16.01
CA SER A 92 -3.50 6.14 15.09
C SER A 92 -3.90 6.44 13.63
N PRO A 93 -2.94 6.71 12.72
CA PRO A 93 -3.23 6.88 11.30
C PRO A 93 -3.67 5.56 10.66
N HIS A 94 -4.60 5.61 9.70
CA HIS A 94 -5.06 4.47 8.92
C HIS A 94 -4.01 4.10 7.86
N GLU A 95 -2.97 3.37 8.27
CA GLU A 95 -1.84 3.06 7.38
C GLU A 95 -1.17 1.71 7.70
N ALA A 96 -0.44 1.20 6.69
CA ALA A 96 0.43 0.04 6.79
C ALA A 96 1.79 0.39 6.18
N ILE A 97 2.87 0.12 6.90
CA ILE A 97 4.23 0.40 6.43
C ILE A 97 4.85 -0.86 5.83
N VAL A 98 5.38 -0.73 4.61
CA VAL A 98 5.96 -1.82 3.81
C VAL A 98 7.46 -1.60 3.67
N TYR A 99 8.24 -2.38 4.40
CA TYR A 99 9.71 -2.39 4.36
C TYR A 99 10.23 -3.32 3.26
N SER A 100 9.98 -2.95 2.01
CA SER A 100 10.31 -3.79 0.84
C SER A 100 11.73 -3.65 0.32
N GLY A 101 12.44 -2.59 0.73
CA GLY A 101 13.70 -2.18 0.10
C GLY A 101 13.47 -1.56 -1.28
N PRO A 102 14.53 -0.99 -1.89
CA PRO A 102 14.41 -0.39 -3.22
C PRO A 102 14.13 -1.46 -4.28
N GLY A 103 13.38 -1.09 -5.34
CA GLY A 103 13.10 -1.95 -6.48
C GLY A 103 11.63 -2.00 -6.89
N GLN A 104 11.33 -2.86 -7.85
CA GLN A 104 9.97 -3.08 -8.32
C GLN A 104 9.22 -3.97 -7.33
N VAL A 105 8.08 -3.50 -6.83
CA VAL A 105 7.25 -4.22 -5.85
C VAL A 105 5.89 -4.55 -6.46
N ALA A 106 5.42 -5.77 -6.19
CA ALA A 106 4.04 -6.17 -6.38
C ALA A 106 3.38 -6.36 -5.01
N LEU A 107 2.17 -5.85 -4.85
CA LEU A 107 1.43 -5.81 -3.60
C LEU A 107 0.02 -6.31 -3.84
N ILE A 108 -0.45 -7.14 -2.91
CA ILE A 108 -1.84 -7.54 -2.80
C ILE A 108 -2.36 -7.16 -1.42
N GLY A 109 -3.46 -6.44 -1.37
CA GLY A 109 -4.17 -6.23 -0.11
C GLY A 109 -5.31 -7.23 0.01
N LEU A 110 -5.49 -7.76 1.21
CA LEU A 110 -6.44 -8.80 1.51
C LEU A 110 -7.56 -8.23 2.39
N PRO A 111 -8.82 -8.42 2.00
CA PRO A 111 -9.92 -7.94 2.80
C PRO A 111 -10.14 -8.83 4.04
N THR A 112 -10.60 -8.21 5.12
CA THR A 112 -11.05 -8.85 6.37
C THR A 112 -12.25 -9.77 6.16
N SER A 113 -13.07 -9.50 5.14
CA SER A 113 -14.27 -10.28 4.81
C SER A 113 -14.26 -10.67 3.34
N ALA A 114 -14.90 -11.79 3.01
CA ALA A 114 -14.98 -12.29 1.63
C ALA A 114 -15.90 -11.45 0.72
N THR A 115 -16.41 -10.31 1.21
CA THR A 115 -17.37 -9.45 0.50
C THR A 115 -16.75 -8.57 -0.57
N THR A 116 -15.42 -8.50 -0.61
CA THR A 116 -14.63 -7.83 -1.63
C THR A 116 -13.58 -8.77 -2.20
N VAL A 117 -13.14 -8.52 -3.42
CA VAL A 117 -11.98 -9.18 -4.00
C VAL A 117 -10.69 -8.47 -3.56
N PRO A 118 -9.56 -9.18 -3.43
CA PRO A 118 -8.27 -8.56 -3.15
C PRO A 118 -7.91 -7.45 -4.13
N GLY A 119 -7.41 -6.34 -3.60
CA GLY A 119 -6.83 -5.24 -4.37
C GLY A 119 -5.37 -5.53 -4.72
N PHE A 120 -4.90 -5.00 -5.83
CA PHE A 120 -3.55 -5.24 -6.34
C PHE A 120 -2.90 -3.95 -6.83
N ALA A 121 -1.60 -3.80 -6.57
CA ALA A 121 -0.80 -2.68 -7.05
C ALA A 121 0.61 -3.14 -7.43
N THR A 122 1.21 -2.44 -8.40
CA THR A 122 2.64 -2.52 -8.71
C THR A 122 3.24 -1.13 -8.72
N PHE A 123 4.38 -0.97 -8.09
CA PHE A 123 5.05 0.32 -7.97
C PHE A 123 6.55 0.13 -7.79
N TYR A 124 7.31 1.20 -8.06
CA TYR A 124 8.74 1.24 -7.82
C TYR A 124 9.01 1.94 -6.49
N VAL A 125 9.81 1.31 -5.63
CA VAL A 125 10.28 1.92 -4.38
C VAL A 125 11.69 2.44 -4.61
N PRO A 126 11.93 3.75 -4.45
CA PRO A 126 13.25 4.36 -4.62
C PRO A 126 14.23 3.99 -3.50
#